data_AF-A0A0F5JVC7-F1
#
_entry.id   AF-A0A0F5JVC7-F1
#
_cell.length_a   1.000
_cell.length_b   1.000
_cell.length_c   1.000
_cell.angle_alpha   90.00
_cell.angle_beta   90.00
_cell.angle_gamma   90.00
#
_symmetry.space_group_name_H-M   'P 1'
#
loop_
_entity.id
_entity.type
_entity.pdbx_description
1 polymer ?
#
loop_
_entity_poly.entity_id
_entity_poly.type
_entity_poly.pdbx_seq_one_letter_code
_entity_poly.pdbx_strand_id
1 'polypeptide(L)'
;MASRKTTARRQSSAGVATYLDVIRGWSPAWTAMPARLDSKLARARAQDEPVLYAHFLPGLDLLLCAVPGARAPYPPLSELRQRCVESVMHALEQPCLRLETGGCWYEHNGVAVLVFASGARSRALNDFGALPAGSNVRGDR
;
A
#
# COMPACT_ATOMS: atom_id res chain seq x y z
N MET A 1 -53.42 -23.12 -15.40
CA MET A 1 -52.07 -22.96 -15.98
C MET A 1 -51.54 -21.56 -15.68
N ALA A 2 -50.21 -21.42 -15.59
CA ALA A 2 -49.39 -20.20 -15.47
C ALA A 2 -48.91 -19.81 -14.07
N SER A 3 -47.82 -20.48 -13.67
CA SER A 3 -46.85 -20.09 -12.64
C SER A 3 -46.31 -18.67 -12.88
N ARG A 4 -46.50 -17.78 -11.92
CA ARG A 4 -45.65 -16.59 -11.79
C ARG A 4 -44.41 -17.00 -11.01
N LYS A 5 -43.33 -17.32 -11.73
CA LYS A 5 -42.00 -17.45 -11.14
C LYS A 5 -41.61 -16.07 -10.62
N THR A 6 -41.77 -15.87 -9.31
CA THR A 6 -41.14 -14.78 -8.58
C THR A 6 -39.64 -15.01 -8.65
N THR A 7 -38.97 -14.32 -9.56
CA THR A 7 -37.52 -14.30 -9.63
C THR A 7 -37.03 -13.53 -8.40
N ALA A 8 -36.77 -14.25 -7.32
CA ALA A 8 -36.01 -13.75 -6.19
C ALA A 8 -34.69 -13.23 -6.75
N ARG A 9 -34.57 -11.91 -6.85
CA ARG A 9 -33.30 -11.24 -7.14
C ARG A 9 -32.38 -11.65 -5.99
N ARG A 10 -31.47 -12.59 -6.25
CA ARG A 10 -30.35 -12.89 -5.37
C ARG A 10 -29.69 -11.55 -5.06
N GLN A 11 -29.97 -11.00 -3.88
CA GLN A 11 -29.06 -10.12 -3.19
C GLN A 11 -27.84 -10.97 -2.92
N SER A 12 -26.93 -11.04 -3.90
CA SER A 12 -25.54 -11.27 -3.56
C SER A 12 -25.22 -10.18 -2.56
N SER A 13 -24.92 -10.55 -1.33
CA SER A 13 -24.13 -9.72 -0.43
C SER A 13 -22.91 -9.30 -1.25
N ALA A 14 -22.97 -8.10 -1.82
CA ALA A 14 -21.90 -7.54 -2.62
C ALA A 14 -20.74 -7.37 -1.66
N GLY A 15 -19.86 -8.37 -1.62
CA GLY A 15 -18.64 -8.32 -0.82
C GLY A 15 -17.93 -7.03 -1.18
N VAL A 16 -17.49 -6.30 -0.16
CA VAL A 16 -16.72 -5.08 -0.37
C VAL A 16 -15.52 -5.45 -1.23
N ALA A 17 -15.43 -4.88 -2.43
CA ALA A 17 -14.37 -5.25 -3.37
C ALA A 17 -13.01 -5.05 -2.72
N THR A 18 -12.17 -6.09 -2.77
CA THR A 18 -10.80 -6.06 -2.29
C THR A 18 -9.84 -5.94 -3.47
N TYR A 19 -8.62 -5.47 -3.21
CA TYR A 19 -7.64 -5.33 -4.28
C TYR A 19 -7.06 -6.68 -4.74
N LEU A 20 -7.09 -7.70 -3.87
CA LEU A 20 -6.79 -9.08 -4.27
C LEU A 20 -7.70 -9.59 -5.39
N ASP A 21 -9.00 -9.26 -5.35
CA ASP A 21 -9.94 -9.65 -6.40
C ASP A 21 -9.56 -9.03 -7.76
N VAL A 22 -9.00 -7.81 -7.74
CA VAL A 22 -8.52 -7.09 -8.91
C VAL A 22 -7.21 -7.68 -9.44
N ILE A 23 -6.25 -8.00 -8.56
CA ILE A 23 -4.91 -8.49 -8.95
C ILE A 23 -4.89 -9.97 -9.32
N ARG A 24 -5.80 -10.81 -8.80
CA ARG A 24 -5.84 -12.24 -9.18
C ARG A 24 -6.04 -12.46 -10.69
N GLY A 25 -6.59 -11.46 -11.41
CA GLY A 25 -6.62 -11.46 -12.88
C GLY A 25 -5.27 -11.12 -13.56
N TRP A 26 -4.29 -10.63 -12.81
CA TRP A 26 -3.00 -10.07 -13.25
C TRP A 26 -1.83 -10.90 -12.69
N SER A 27 -1.79 -12.18 -13.08
CA SER A 27 -0.90 -13.20 -12.49
C SER A 27 0.64 -12.99 -12.58
N PRO A 28 1.25 -12.19 -13.49
CA PRO A 28 2.72 -12.15 -13.60
C PRO A 28 3.44 -11.03 -12.81
N ALA A 29 2.73 -10.03 -12.28
CA ALA A 29 3.39 -8.84 -11.72
C ALA A 29 3.99 -9.03 -10.31
N TRP A 30 3.43 -9.94 -9.50
CA TRP A 30 3.82 -10.12 -8.09
C TRP A 30 5.14 -10.89 -7.92
N THR A 31 5.47 -11.79 -8.85
CA THR A 31 6.68 -12.64 -8.77
C THR A 31 7.99 -11.84 -8.89
N ALA A 32 7.97 -10.68 -9.56
CA ALA A 32 9.12 -9.79 -9.74
C ALA A 32 9.24 -8.70 -8.66
N MET A 33 8.24 -8.55 -7.79
CA MET A 33 8.20 -7.57 -6.71
C MET A 33 9.38 -7.67 -5.72
N PRO A 34 9.83 -8.86 -5.28
CA PRO A 34 10.82 -8.99 -4.20
C PRO A 34 12.19 -8.35 -4.50
N ALA A 35 12.69 -8.46 -5.73
CA ALA A 35 14.03 -7.98 -6.08
C ALA A 35 14.12 -6.43 -6.11
N ARG A 36 13.04 -5.75 -6.49
CA ARG A 36 12.98 -4.27 -6.49
C ARG A 36 12.71 -3.71 -5.10
N LEU A 37 12.13 -4.52 -4.21
CA LEU A 37 11.81 -4.15 -2.83
C LEU A 37 13.07 -4.05 -1.95
N ASP A 38 14.04 -4.95 -2.12
CA ASP A 38 15.28 -4.96 -1.34
C ASP A 38 16.07 -3.64 -1.49
N SER A 39 16.24 -3.14 -2.72
CA SER A 39 16.91 -1.87 -2.97
C SER A 39 16.18 -0.67 -2.36
N LYS A 40 14.85 -0.74 -2.28
CA LYS A 40 14.01 0.33 -1.72
C LYS A 40 14.07 0.34 -0.19
N LEU A 41 14.04 -0.84 0.44
CA LEU A 41 14.22 -1.02 1.88
C LEU A 41 15.62 -0.60 2.32
N ALA A 42 16.66 -0.98 1.57
CA ALA A 42 18.03 -0.55 1.85
C ALA A 42 18.17 0.98 1.81
N ARG A 43 17.52 1.64 0.83
CA ARG A 43 17.52 3.10 0.72
C ARG A 43 16.75 3.78 1.85
N ALA A 44 15.55 3.29 2.18
CA ALA A 44 14.74 3.84 3.27
C ALA A 44 15.48 3.79 4.61
N ARG A 45 16.23 2.71 4.86
CA ARG A 45 17.10 2.58 6.04
C ARG A 45 18.29 3.53 6.04
N ALA A 46 18.89 3.78 4.88
CA ALA A 46 20.13 4.56 4.79
C ALA A 46 19.90 6.07 4.85
N GLN A 47 18.75 6.55 4.37
CA GLN A 47 18.47 7.97 4.18
C GLN A 47 17.56 8.57 5.25
N ASP A 48 16.91 7.74 6.08
CA ASP A 48 15.87 8.16 7.06
C ASP A 48 14.74 8.99 6.40
N GLU A 49 14.60 8.87 5.07
CA GLU A 49 13.65 9.60 4.25
C GLU A 49 12.57 8.64 3.69
N PRO A 50 11.33 9.12 3.48
CA PRO A 50 10.29 8.35 2.82
C PRO A 50 10.68 7.95 1.38
N VAL A 51 10.68 6.66 1.10
CA VAL A 51 10.98 6.10 -0.23
C VAL A 51 9.70 5.59 -0.89
N LEU A 52 9.27 6.27 -1.95
CA LEU A 52 8.16 5.84 -2.78
C LEU A 52 8.57 4.72 -3.74
N TYR A 53 7.80 3.64 -3.73
CA TYR A 53 7.74 2.60 -4.74
C TYR A 53 6.40 2.73 -5.49
N ALA A 54 6.41 3.62 -6.49
CA ALA A 54 5.27 3.86 -7.34
C ALA A 54 4.96 2.67 -8.24
N HIS A 55 3.67 2.36 -8.41
CA HIS A 55 3.13 1.31 -9.26
C HIS A 55 3.82 -0.04 -9.00
N PHE A 56 4.08 -0.37 -7.73
CA PHE A 56 4.67 -1.66 -7.37
C PHE A 56 3.72 -2.81 -7.76
N LEU A 57 2.42 -2.53 -7.77
CA LEU A 57 1.39 -3.29 -8.44
C LEU A 57 0.52 -2.32 -9.29
N PRO A 58 -0.23 -2.83 -10.29
CA PRO A 58 -1.13 -2.00 -11.08
C PRO A 58 -2.09 -1.23 -10.19
N GLY A 59 -2.01 0.11 -10.23
CA GLY A 59 -2.86 1.01 -9.44
C GLY A 59 -2.57 1.08 -7.93
N LEU A 60 -1.50 0.46 -7.44
CA LEU A 60 -1.04 0.58 -6.06
C LEU A 60 0.38 1.12 -5.96
N ASP A 61 0.57 1.92 -4.93
CA ASP A 61 1.86 2.45 -4.53
C ASP A 61 2.19 2.02 -3.10
N LEU A 62 3.48 1.99 -2.82
CA LEU A 62 4.01 1.65 -1.52
C LEU A 62 5.00 2.72 -1.07
N LEU A 63 4.83 3.26 0.13
CA LEU A 63 5.75 4.21 0.74
C LEU A 63 6.46 3.52 1.91
N LEU A 64 7.78 3.52 1.88
CA LEU A 64 8.63 3.00 2.95
C LEU A 64 9.21 4.16 3.73
N CYS A 65 9.00 4.21 5.03
CA CYS A 65 9.57 5.23 5.90
C CYS A 65 10.37 4.57 7.01
N ALA A 66 11.44 5.20 7.48
CA ALA A 66 11.97 4.86 8.78
C ALA A 66 11.04 5.46 9.86
N VAL A 67 10.85 4.74 10.96
CA VAL A 67 10.07 5.24 12.10
C VAL A 67 10.98 6.15 12.94
N PRO A 68 10.58 7.41 13.22
CA PRO A 68 11.36 8.31 14.04
C PRO A 68 11.72 7.68 15.39
N GLY A 69 13.00 7.71 15.75
CA GLY A 69 13.48 7.14 17.01
C GLY A 69 13.79 5.65 16.98
N ALA A 70 13.65 4.98 15.83
CA ALA A 70 14.18 3.63 15.63
C ALA A 70 15.70 3.63 15.88
N ARG A 71 16.16 2.76 16.78
CA ARG A 71 17.59 2.61 17.11
C ARG A 71 18.10 1.25 16.66
N ALA A 72 19.37 1.22 16.26
CA ALA A 72 20.06 0.00 15.90
C ALA A 72 20.06 -1.04 17.06
N PRO A 73 20.10 -2.35 16.76
CA PRO A 73 20.27 -2.94 15.43
C PRO A 73 18.95 -3.09 14.66
N TYR A 74 18.93 -2.57 13.44
CA TYR A 74 17.82 -2.82 12.51
C TYR A 74 17.82 -4.29 12.07
N PRO A 75 16.64 -4.88 11.79
CA PRO A 75 16.56 -6.27 11.34
C PRO A 75 17.33 -6.51 10.04
N PRO A 76 17.70 -7.77 9.73
CA PRO A 76 18.21 -8.16 8.42
C PRO A 76 17.26 -7.74 7.30
N LEU A 77 17.81 -7.40 6.13
CA LEU A 77 17.01 -6.98 4.97
C LEU A 77 16.00 -8.07 4.55
N SER A 78 16.38 -9.34 4.67
CA SER A 78 15.51 -10.48 4.39
C SER A 78 14.26 -10.52 5.27
N GLU A 79 14.38 -10.17 6.55
CA GLU A 79 13.27 -10.12 7.50
C GLU A 79 12.35 -8.94 7.17
N LEU A 80 12.92 -7.75 6.93
CA LEU A 80 12.14 -6.57 6.53
C LEU A 80 11.38 -6.81 5.23
N ARG A 81 12.02 -7.49 4.26
CA ARG A 81 11.37 -7.89 3.01
C ARG A 81 10.16 -8.78 3.30
N GLN A 82 10.33 -9.81 4.13
CA GLN A 82 9.22 -10.70 4.49
C GLN A 82 8.07 -9.93 5.16
N ARG A 83 8.37 -9.07 6.14
CA ARG A 83 7.36 -8.24 6.82
C ARG A 83 6.65 -7.27 5.89
N CYS A 84 7.38 -6.70 4.93
CA CYS A 84 6.80 -5.83 3.92
C CYS A 84 5.86 -6.63 2.98
N VAL A 85 6.24 -7.84 2.58
CA VAL A 85 5.37 -8.73 1.79
C VAL A 85 4.10 -9.08 2.58
N GLU A 86 4.22 -9.46 3.85
CA GLU A 86 3.08 -9.73 4.73
C GLU A 86 2.15 -8.52 4.85
N SER A 87 2.71 -7.31 5.01
CA SER A 87 1.97 -6.05 5.08
C SER A 87 1.23 -5.74 3.78
N VAL A 88 1.87 -5.97 2.63
CA VAL A 88 1.23 -5.85 1.32
C VAL A 88 0.08 -6.82 1.21
N MET A 89 0.28 -8.11 1.52
CA MET A 89 -0.78 -9.12 1.44
C MET A 89 -1.98 -8.73 2.29
N HIS A 90 -1.76 -8.33 3.54
CA HIS A 90 -2.83 -7.87 4.41
C HIS A 90 -3.53 -6.62 3.87
N ALA A 91 -2.79 -5.69 3.24
CA ALA A 91 -3.37 -4.50 2.62
C ALA A 91 -4.24 -4.83 1.41
N LEU A 92 -3.87 -5.84 0.60
CA LEU A 92 -4.65 -6.25 -0.56
C LEU A 92 -5.99 -6.89 -0.16
N GLU A 93 -6.07 -7.45 1.04
CA GLU A 93 -7.30 -7.99 1.63
C GLU A 93 -8.23 -6.89 2.18
N GLN A 94 -7.73 -5.67 2.35
CA GLN A 94 -8.56 -4.56 2.83
C GLN A 94 -9.50 -4.06 1.73
N PRO A 95 -10.64 -3.44 2.12
CA PRO A 95 -11.52 -2.73 1.19
C PRO A 95 -10.78 -1.76 0.28
N CYS A 96 -11.10 -1.74 -1.03
CA CYS A 96 -10.49 -0.77 -1.97
C CYS A 96 -10.62 0.68 -1.49
N LEU A 97 -11.79 1.04 -0.94
CA LEU A 97 -12.03 2.37 -0.39
C LEU A 97 -11.00 2.76 0.69
N ARG A 98 -10.51 1.79 1.49
CA ARG A 98 -9.49 2.05 2.50
C ARG A 98 -8.16 2.46 1.87
N LEU A 99 -7.77 1.78 0.78
CA LEU A 99 -6.56 2.08 0.04
C LEU A 99 -6.63 3.44 -0.69
N GLU A 100 -7.83 3.85 -1.11
CA GLU A 100 -8.07 5.14 -1.78
C GLU A 100 -8.14 6.33 -0.83
N THR A 101 -8.63 6.14 0.40
CA THR A 101 -8.90 7.24 1.35
C THR A 101 -7.79 7.54 2.34
N GLY A 102 -6.75 6.71 2.40
CA GLY A 102 -5.64 6.92 3.34
C GLY A 102 -4.62 5.79 3.38
N GLY A 103 -4.93 4.63 2.79
CA GLY A 103 -4.01 3.51 2.78
C GLY A 103 -4.05 2.69 4.06
N CYS A 104 -3.16 1.70 4.09
CA CYS A 104 -2.93 0.82 5.24
C CYS A 104 -1.50 1.00 5.72
N TRP A 105 -1.34 1.38 6.98
CA TRP A 105 -0.07 1.65 7.64
C TRP A 105 0.35 0.48 8.51
N TYR A 106 1.60 0.05 8.38
CA TYR A 106 2.18 -1.07 9.11
C TYR A 106 3.57 -0.68 9.61
N GLU A 107 3.88 -0.98 10.87
CA GLU A 107 5.20 -0.72 11.46
C GLU A 107 5.87 -2.02 11.86
N HIS A 108 7.12 -2.17 11.45
CA HIS A 108 7.95 -3.34 11.72
C HIS A 108 9.35 -2.90 12.10
N ASN A 109 9.69 -3.03 13.39
CA ASN A 109 11.05 -2.90 13.90
C ASN A 109 11.79 -1.64 13.39
N GLY A 110 11.11 -0.49 13.42
CA GLY A 110 11.68 0.79 13.02
C GLY A 110 11.55 1.14 11.54
N VAL A 111 10.85 0.33 10.74
CA VAL A 111 10.46 0.65 9.36
C VAL A 111 8.94 0.61 9.26
N ALA A 112 8.37 1.64 8.67
CA ALA A 112 6.96 1.72 8.34
C ALA A 112 6.72 1.48 6.85
N VAL A 113 5.58 0.82 6.56
CA VAL A 113 5.10 0.51 5.22
C VAL A 113 3.68 1.06 5.11
N LEU A 114 3.49 1.98 4.16
CA LEU A 114 2.16 2.45 3.78
C LEU A 114 1.81 1.90 2.39
N VAL A 115 0.68 1.21 2.29
CA VAL A 115 0.14 0.71 1.02
C VAL A 115 -1.11 1.49 0.68
N PHE A 116 -1.18 2.09 -0.51
CA PHE A 116 -2.29 2.95 -0.91
C PHE A 116 -2.52 2.90 -2.43
N ALA A 117 -3.71 3.32 -2.86
CA ALA A 117 -4.02 3.43 -4.28
C ALA A 117 -3.20 4.54 -4.93
N SER A 118 -2.68 4.33 -6.14
CA SER A 118 -1.86 5.34 -6.82
C SER A 118 -2.59 6.69 -7.02
N GLY A 119 -3.93 6.68 -7.11
CA GLY A 119 -4.74 7.90 -7.14
C GLY A 119 -4.69 8.73 -5.85
N ALA A 120 -4.40 8.08 -4.71
CA ALA A 120 -4.23 8.74 -3.42
C ALA A 120 -2.80 9.27 -3.18
N ARG A 121 -1.88 9.09 -4.14
CA ARG A 121 -0.46 9.43 -4.00
C ARG A 121 -0.21 10.85 -3.52
N SER A 122 -0.82 11.85 -4.17
CA SER A 122 -0.59 13.24 -3.79
C SER A 122 -0.98 13.50 -2.34
N ARG A 123 -2.05 12.86 -1.84
CA ARG A 123 -2.47 12.97 -0.45
C ARG A 123 -1.52 12.25 0.49
N ALA A 124 -1.18 10.99 0.19
CA ALA A 124 -0.24 10.21 0.99
C ALA A 124 1.12 10.89 1.11
N LEU A 125 1.67 11.47 0.03
CA LEU A 125 2.95 12.18 0.10
C LEU A 125 2.87 13.47 0.93
N ASN A 126 1.72 14.17 0.91
CA ASN A 126 1.49 15.34 1.76
C ASN A 126 1.42 14.94 3.25
N ASP A 127 0.62 13.93 3.58
CA ASP A 127 0.36 13.51 4.96
C ASP A 127 1.63 12.97 5.64
N PHE A 128 2.54 12.35 4.87
CA PHE A 128 3.77 11.74 5.37
C PHE A 128 5.05 12.54 5.05
N GLY A 129 4.92 13.79 4.60
CA GLY A 129 6.07 14.70 4.40
C GLY A 129 7.06 14.25 3.31
N ALA A 130 6.61 13.41 2.37
CA ALA A 130 7.43 12.82 1.31
C ALA A 130 7.47 13.65 0.01
N LEU A 131 7.00 14.90 0.06
CA LEU A 131 7.16 15.84 -1.04
C LEU A 131 8.57 16.45 -1.00
N PRO A 132 9.25 16.62 -2.15
CA PRO A 132 10.47 17.40 -2.19
C PRO A 132 10.17 18.80 -1.62
N ALA A 133 11.03 19.26 -0.71
CA ALA A 133 10.93 20.57 -0.06
C ALA A 133 10.94 21.69 -1.13
N GLY A 134 9.76 22.04 -1.63
CA GLY A 134 9.62 22.99 -2.74
C GLY A 134 8.18 23.36 -3.09
N SER A 135 7.17 22.64 -2.61
CA SER A 135 5.76 22.92 -2.89
C SER A 135 4.96 23.27 -1.63
N ASN A 136 5.54 24.10 -0.75
CA ASN A 136 4.78 24.76 0.31
C ASN A 136 4.45 26.20 -0.14
N VAL A 137 3.60 26.32 -1.16
CA VAL A 137 2.89 27.59 -1.38
C VAL A 137 1.82 27.64 -0.29
N ARG A 138 2.18 28.31 0.81
CA ARG A 138 1.24 28.78 1.83
C ARG A 138 0.11 29.56 1.16
N GLY A 139 -1.05 28.93 1.03
CA GLY A 139 -2.32 29.64 0.91
C GLY A 139 -2.87 29.85 2.31
N ASP A 140 -2.40 30.91 2.97
CA ASP A 140 -2.92 31.41 4.24
C ASP A 140 -4.32 32.03 3.94
N ARG A 141 -5.36 31.48 4.56
CA ARG A 141 -6.68 32.09 4.69
C ARG A 141 -7.06 32.10 6.16
#